data_AF-A0A1G9AN25-F1
#
_entry.id   AF-A0A1G9AN25-F1
#
_cell.length_a   1.000
_cell.length_b   1.000
_cell.length_c   1.000
_cell.angle_alpha   90.00
_cell.angle_beta   90.00
_cell.angle_gamma   90.00
#
_symmetry.space_group_name_H-M   'P 1'
#
loop_
_entity.id
_entity.type
_entity.pdbx_description
1 polymer ?
#
loop_
_entity_poly.entity_id
_entity_poly.type
_entity_poly.pdbx_seq_one_letter_code
_entity_poly.pdbx_strand_id
1 'polypeptide(L)'
;MKPKKRIALVLATALSLVGIMGAGAGAAEQHEQRPGAREAQTSIVLGEPYHLYNRSAHLFMIAKGWNTSQNGILDLWYQHRTDANRLQEQWKFLPTGFSGVLRIKNVGSGLCLQPDNQDALRHVRQQECDRGDREQWWNVDKDEGLRISPYNNAHRVMNPYQVAYPSRDIVLNKDVDSLSQRWSAVPID
;
A
#
# COMPACT_ATOMS: atom_id res chain seq x y z
N MET A 1 11.56 69.17 -54.68
CA MET A 1 10.22 69.81 -54.64
C MET A 1 9.43 69.19 -53.48
N LYS A 2 8.72 70.02 -52.70
CA LYS A 2 7.77 69.62 -51.63
C LYS A 2 6.36 69.42 -52.20
N PRO A 3 5.48 68.72 -51.47
CA PRO A 3 4.28 69.37 -50.89
C PRO A 3 4.17 68.99 -49.37
N LYS A 4 3.86 69.81 -48.33
CA LYS A 4 2.74 70.74 -47.98
C LYS A 4 1.36 70.13 -48.31
N LYS A 5 0.32 70.00 -47.46
CA LYS A 5 -0.05 70.59 -46.16
C LYS A 5 -1.42 69.94 -45.73
N ARG A 6 -1.70 69.94 -44.41
CA ARG A 6 -2.99 70.21 -43.69
C ARG A 6 -4.13 69.15 -43.51
N ILE A 7 -4.49 68.95 -42.23
CA ILE A 7 -5.81 69.01 -41.53
C ILE A 7 -6.93 68.05 -42.03
N ALA A 8 -7.56 67.17 -41.24
CA ALA A 8 -8.51 67.47 -40.17
C ALA A 8 -8.77 66.31 -39.17
N LEU A 9 -9.17 66.73 -37.96
CA LEU A 9 -9.70 65.99 -36.83
C LEU A 9 -11.19 65.64 -37.03
N VAL A 10 -11.62 64.42 -36.67
CA VAL A 10 -12.97 64.18 -36.09
C VAL A 10 -12.88 63.07 -35.03
N LEU A 11 -13.31 63.40 -33.81
CA LEU A 11 -13.56 62.49 -32.69
C LEU A 11 -14.79 61.62 -32.95
N ALA A 12 -14.76 60.38 -32.46
CA ALA A 12 -15.89 59.82 -31.71
C ALA A 12 -15.41 58.71 -30.76
N THR A 13 -15.70 58.92 -29.48
CA THR A 13 -15.45 58.09 -28.31
C THR A 13 -16.31 56.84 -28.25
N ALA A 14 -15.77 55.74 -27.71
CA ALA A 14 -16.56 54.80 -26.92
C ALA A 14 -15.69 54.24 -25.78
N LEU A 15 -16.13 54.54 -24.56
CA LEU A 15 -15.56 54.09 -23.30
C LEU A 15 -15.69 52.58 -23.12
N SER A 16 -14.70 51.97 -22.48
CA SER A 16 -14.93 50.86 -21.53
C SER A 16 -13.85 50.91 -20.46
N LEU A 17 -14.28 51.38 -19.29
CA LEU A 17 -13.64 51.22 -17.97
C LEU A 17 -13.45 49.71 -17.72
N VAL A 18 -12.43 49.21 -17.02
CA VAL A 18 -12.15 49.29 -15.57
C VAL A 18 -10.74 48.69 -15.38
N GLY A 19 -9.76 49.39 -14.77
CA GLY A 19 -9.40 49.31 -13.34
C GLY A 19 -8.19 48.38 -13.13
N ILE A 20 -6.94 48.85 -13.21
CA ILE A 20 -6.07 49.43 -12.15
C ILE A 20 -5.65 48.45 -11.04
N MET A 21 -4.33 48.19 -11.00
CA MET A 21 -3.42 47.89 -9.87
C MET A 21 -3.70 46.62 -9.05
N GLY A 22 -2.73 45.90 -8.48
CA GLY A 22 -1.31 46.14 -8.27
C GLY A 22 -0.85 45.26 -7.09
N ALA A 23 0.41 44.85 -7.15
CA ALA A 23 1.30 44.43 -6.06
C ALA A 23 0.76 43.62 -4.85
N GLY A 24 1.33 42.41 -4.70
CA GLY A 24 1.94 42.03 -3.42
C GLY A 24 1.35 40.82 -2.69
N ALA A 25 2.24 40.20 -1.92
CA ALA A 25 2.05 39.11 -0.95
C ALA A 25 1.99 37.69 -1.53
N GLY A 26 3.02 36.91 -1.17
CA GLY A 26 3.09 35.49 -1.43
C GLY A 26 1.93 34.73 -0.81
N ALA A 27 1.49 33.70 -1.51
CA ALA A 27 0.77 32.59 -0.92
C ALA A 27 1.62 31.36 -1.22
N ALA A 28 2.30 30.85 -0.18
CA ALA A 28 2.74 29.48 -0.17
C ALA A 28 1.49 28.61 -0.33
N GLU A 29 1.35 27.93 -1.46
CA GLU A 29 0.40 26.83 -1.57
C GLU A 29 0.94 25.67 -0.73
N GLN A 30 0.62 25.70 0.57
CA GLN A 30 0.59 24.49 1.38
C GLN A 30 -0.49 23.59 0.78
N HIS A 31 -0.07 22.67 -0.09
CA HIS A 31 -0.86 21.49 -0.41
C HIS A 31 -0.93 20.63 0.86
N GLU A 32 -1.92 20.94 1.68
CA GLU A 32 -2.31 20.17 2.86
C GLU A 32 -2.78 18.79 2.38
N GLN A 33 -1.85 17.82 2.36
CA GLN A 33 -2.17 16.41 2.15
C GLN A 33 -3.04 15.96 3.33
N ARG A 34 -4.36 15.89 3.10
CA ARG A 34 -5.37 15.42 4.04
C ARG A 34 -4.89 14.18 4.82
N PRO A 35 -4.73 14.27 6.15
CA PRO A 35 -4.37 13.13 7.02
C PRO A 35 -5.31 11.92 6.87
N GLY A 36 -6.60 12.17 6.57
CA GLY A 36 -7.64 11.13 6.55
C GLY A 36 -7.51 10.06 5.46
N ALA A 37 -6.87 10.35 4.31
CA ALA A 37 -6.68 9.33 3.26
C ALA A 37 -5.55 8.35 3.60
N ARG A 38 -4.54 8.81 4.35
CA ARG A 38 -3.37 8.02 4.75
C ARG A 38 -3.70 7.16 5.99
N GLU A 39 -4.48 7.70 6.94
CA GLU A 39 -4.94 6.97 8.12
C GLU A 39 -5.91 5.83 7.78
N ALA A 40 -6.87 6.05 6.87
CA ALA A 40 -7.83 5.02 6.44
C ALA A 40 -7.18 3.77 5.82
N GLN A 41 -5.99 3.91 5.21
CA GLN A 41 -5.22 2.79 4.63
C GLN A 41 -4.42 1.98 5.66
N THR A 42 -4.41 2.41 6.93
CA THR A 42 -3.73 1.74 8.05
C THR A 42 -4.70 1.19 9.11
N SER A 43 -5.98 1.55 9.05
CA SER A 43 -7.01 1.04 9.95
C SER A 43 -7.53 -0.32 9.48
N ILE A 44 -7.16 -1.38 10.20
CA ILE A 44 -7.72 -2.73 10.04
C ILE A 44 -8.90 -2.90 11.00
N VAL A 45 -10.03 -3.36 10.47
CA VAL A 45 -11.15 -3.96 11.22
C VAL A 45 -10.90 -5.46 11.27
N LEU A 46 -10.80 -6.02 12.48
CA LEU A 46 -10.49 -7.44 12.65
C LEU A 46 -11.61 -8.32 12.09
N GLY A 47 -11.24 -9.41 11.43
CA GLY A 47 -12.18 -10.36 10.82
C GLY A 47 -12.70 -9.99 9.43
N GLU A 48 -12.59 -8.72 9.03
CA GLU A 48 -12.86 -8.28 7.67
C GLU A 48 -11.74 -8.67 6.72
N PRO A 49 -12.06 -8.99 5.46
CA PRO A 49 -11.06 -9.34 4.47
C PRO A 49 -10.46 -8.08 3.82
N TYR A 50 -9.18 -8.18 3.45
CA TYR A 50 -8.41 -7.12 2.80
C TYR A 50 -7.53 -7.67 1.70
N HIS A 51 -7.19 -6.82 0.73
CA HIS A 51 -6.01 -7.02 -0.09
C HIS A 51 -4.79 -6.45 0.63
N LEU A 52 -3.70 -7.21 0.67
CA LEU A 52 -2.42 -6.70 1.17
C LEU A 52 -1.57 -6.22 0.00
N TYR A 53 -1.49 -4.91 -0.13
CA TYR A 53 -0.80 -4.22 -1.23
C TYR A 53 0.55 -3.69 -0.76
N ASN A 54 1.62 -4.01 -1.47
CA ASN A 54 2.91 -3.38 -1.24
C ASN A 54 3.08 -2.19 -2.19
N ARG A 55 3.06 -0.98 -1.65
CA ARG A 55 3.10 0.26 -2.46
C ARG A 55 4.41 0.44 -3.21
N SER A 56 5.53 -0.03 -2.66
CA SER A 56 6.84 0.10 -3.32
C SER A 56 7.01 -0.87 -4.49
N ALA A 57 6.46 -2.08 -4.38
CA ALA A 57 6.48 -3.06 -5.46
C ALA A 57 5.35 -2.84 -6.48
N HIS A 58 4.30 -2.13 -6.08
CA HIS A 58 3.03 -2.00 -6.80
C HIS A 58 2.32 -3.34 -7.05
N LEU A 59 2.37 -4.25 -6.06
CA LEU A 59 1.85 -5.61 -6.18
C LEU A 59 1.01 -6.03 -4.98
N PHE A 60 0.08 -6.95 -5.21
CA PHE A 60 -0.76 -7.56 -4.19
C PHE A 60 -0.19 -8.91 -3.74
N MET A 61 -0.32 -9.21 -2.45
CA MET A 61 -0.02 -10.53 -1.91
C MET A 61 -1.07 -11.56 -2.34
N ILE A 62 -0.61 -12.69 -2.88
CA ILE A 62 -1.46 -13.80 -3.28
C ILE A 62 -0.91 -15.13 -2.77
N ALA A 63 -1.81 -16.06 -2.45
CA ALA A 63 -1.46 -17.48 -2.34
C ALA A 63 -1.32 -18.08 -3.75
N LYS A 64 -0.13 -18.56 -4.12
CA LYS A 64 0.13 -19.09 -5.48
C LYS A 64 -0.89 -20.19 -5.86
N GLY A 65 -1.37 -20.22 -7.12
CA GLY A 65 -2.54 -21.01 -7.56
C GLY A 65 -2.49 -22.56 -7.49
N TRP A 66 -1.45 -23.12 -6.86
CA TRP A 66 -1.19 -24.55 -6.63
C TRP A 66 -0.95 -24.81 -5.11
N ASN A 67 -0.95 -23.73 -4.32
CA ASN A 67 -0.46 -23.55 -2.96
C ASN A 67 -1.56 -23.03 -2.01
N THR A 68 -2.83 -23.20 -2.38
CA THR A 68 -3.92 -23.15 -1.38
C THR A 68 -3.85 -24.32 -0.40
N SER A 69 -2.97 -25.29 -0.68
CA SER A 69 -2.54 -26.35 0.23
C SER A 69 -1.56 -25.87 1.29
N GLN A 70 -1.39 -26.70 2.31
CA GLN A 70 -0.39 -26.51 3.34
C GLN A 70 1.04 -26.45 2.75
N ASN A 71 1.91 -25.64 3.36
CA ASN A 71 3.27 -25.31 2.91
C ASN A 71 3.35 -24.42 1.67
N GLY A 72 2.22 -23.91 1.18
CA GLY A 72 2.20 -23.02 0.04
C GLY A 72 2.92 -21.70 0.29
N ILE A 73 3.92 -21.36 -0.54
CA ILE A 73 4.64 -20.07 -0.49
C ILE A 73 3.76 -18.96 -1.09
N LEU A 74 3.86 -17.77 -0.51
CA LEU A 74 3.19 -16.55 -0.98
C LEU A 74 3.95 -15.88 -2.13
N ASP A 75 3.20 -15.29 -3.06
CA ASP A 75 3.74 -14.59 -4.23
C ASP A 75 3.16 -13.16 -4.30
N LEU A 76 3.70 -12.36 -5.21
CA LEU A 76 3.24 -11.01 -5.51
C LEU A 76 2.71 -10.91 -6.92
N TRP A 77 1.49 -10.40 -7.05
CA TRP A 77 0.76 -10.40 -8.31
C TRP A 77 0.35 -9.00 -8.75
N TYR A 78 0.42 -8.77 -10.06
CA TYR A 78 0.22 -7.45 -10.70
C TYR A 78 -1.21 -7.23 -11.18
N GLN A 79 -1.98 -8.30 -11.36
CA GLN A 79 -3.37 -8.23 -11.82
C GLN A 79 -4.29 -8.63 -10.69
N HIS A 80 -4.98 -7.66 -10.08
CA HIS A 80 -6.01 -7.96 -9.11
C HIS A 80 -6.98 -9.04 -9.63
N ARG A 81 -7.11 -10.14 -8.91
CA ARG A 81 -7.96 -11.28 -9.29
C ARG A 81 -9.41 -10.96 -8.98
N THR A 82 -10.22 -10.84 -10.03
CA THR A 82 -11.68 -10.75 -9.95
C THR A 82 -12.39 -12.05 -10.35
N ASP A 83 -11.60 -13.05 -10.78
CA ASP A 83 -12.07 -14.36 -11.24
C ASP A 83 -12.39 -15.32 -10.07
N ALA A 84 -12.63 -16.60 -10.38
CA ALA A 84 -12.93 -17.63 -9.39
C ALA A 84 -11.83 -17.78 -8.31
N ASN A 85 -10.62 -17.29 -8.55
CA ASN A 85 -9.50 -17.35 -7.60
C ASN A 85 -9.35 -16.07 -6.77
N ARG A 86 -10.27 -15.09 -6.87
CA ARG A 86 -10.21 -13.83 -6.13
C ARG A 86 -9.97 -13.97 -4.63
N LEU A 87 -10.49 -15.04 -4.01
CA LEU A 87 -10.34 -15.29 -2.58
C LEU A 87 -8.89 -15.59 -2.16
N GLN A 88 -8.02 -15.97 -3.09
CA GLN A 88 -6.60 -16.25 -2.83
C GLN A 88 -5.78 -14.98 -2.57
N GLU A 89 -6.29 -13.80 -2.96
CA GLU A 89 -5.68 -12.49 -2.70
C GLU A 89 -6.23 -11.80 -1.45
N GLN A 90 -7.17 -12.45 -0.75
CA GLN A 90 -7.89 -11.86 0.37
C GLN A 90 -7.35 -12.40 1.69
N TRP A 91 -7.12 -11.50 2.64
CA TRP A 91 -6.47 -11.78 3.90
C TRP A 91 -7.28 -11.21 5.05
N LYS A 92 -7.49 -12.02 6.08
CA LYS A 92 -8.16 -11.61 7.32
C LYS A 92 -7.16 -11.51 8.45
N PHE A 93 -7.24 -10.42 9.20
CA PHE A 93 -6.51 -10.26 10.44
C PHE A 93 -7.37 -10.77 11.59
N LEU A 94 -6.87 -11.79 12.29
CA LEU A 94 -7.55 -12.43 13.40
C LEU A 94 -6.82 -12.09 14.70
N PRO A 95 -7.55 -11.69 15.76
CA PRO A 95 -6.91 -11.37 17.03
C PRO A 95 -6.21 -12.59 17.63
N THR A 96 -5.16 -12.31 18.38
CA THR A 96 -4.62 -13.21 19.40
C THR A 96 -5.02 -12.69 20.79
N GLY A 97 -4.53 -13.35 21.86
CA GLY A 97 -4.67 -12.84 23.22
C GLY A 97 -3.76 -11.63 23.55
N PHE A 98 -2.91 -11.20 22.60
CA PHE A 98 -1.95 -10.11 22.80
C PHE A 98 -2.28 -8.91 21.90
N SER A 99 -2.20 -7.71 22.47
CA SER A 99 -2.42 -6.46 21.74
C SER A 99 -1.39 -6.29 20.62
N GLY A 100 -1.83 -5.87 19.43
CA GLY A 100 -0.96 -5.68 18.26
C GLY A 100 -0.45 -6.97 17.61
N VAL A 101 -0.77 -8.14 18.18
CA VAL A 101 -0.34 -9.44 17.68
C VAL A 101 -1.53 -10.14 17.05
N LEU A 102 -1.40 -10.47 15.77
CA LEU A 102 -2.48 -10.99 14.94
C LEU A 102 -2.05 -12.28 14.24
N ARG A 103 -3.02 -13.11 13.87
CA ARG A 103 -2.84 -14.14 12.84
C ARG A 103 -3.39 -13.60 11.53
N ILE A 104 -2.73 -13.92 10.43
CA ILE A 104 -3.13 -13.47 9.10
C ILE A 104 -3.60 -14.71 8.34
N LYS A 105 -4.89 -14.77 8.00
CA LYS A 105 -5.54 -15.92 7.39
C LYS A 105 -5.93 -15.63 5.95
N ASN A 106 -5.54 -16.49 5.03
CA ASN A 106 -6.01 -16.44 3.65
C ASN A 106 -7.48 -16.85 3.58
N VAL A 107 -8.32 -16.08 2.90
CA VAL A 107 -9.77 -16.36 2.80
C VAL A 107 -10.03 -17.57 1.93
N GLY A 108 -9.35 -17.70 0.79
CA GLY A 108 -9.60 -18.77 -0.19
C GLY A 108 -9.20 -20.16 0.31
N SER A 109 -8.05 -20.28 0.97
CA SER A 109 -7.54 -21.56 1.48
C SER A 109 -7.94 -21.85 2.93
N GLY A 110 -8.26 -20.82 3.71
CA GLY A 110 -8.50 -20.97 5.14
C GLY A 110 -7.25 -21.23 5.99
N LEU A 111 -6.06 -21.12 5.40
CA LEU A 111 -4.77 -21.31 6.06
C LEU A 111 -4.20 -19.99 6.60
N CYS A 112 -3.32 -20.10 7.58
CA CYS A 112 -2.67 -18.97 8.25
C CYS A 112 -1.24 -18.78 7.76
N LEU A 113 -0.77 -17.54 7.77
CA LEU A 113 0.61 -17.22 7.45
C LEU A 113 1.55 -17.68 8.57
N GLN A 114 2.66 -18.29 8.16
CA GLN A 114 3.74 -18.70 9.05
C GLN A 114 5.10 -18.45 8.36
N PRO A 115 6.11 -17.97 9.10
CA PRO A 115 7.50 -18.01 8.66
C PRO A 115 7.95 -19.42 8.33
N ASP A 116 8.68 -19.60 7.23
CA ASP A 116 9.47 -20.81 7.02
C ASP A 116 10.88 -20.60 7.61
N ASN A 117 11.03 -20.95 8.88
CA ASN A 117 12.31 -20.80 9.58
C ASN A 117 13.39 -21.78 9.12
N GLN A 118 13.02 -22.83 8.37
CA GLN A 118 13.95 -23.82 7.84
C GLN A 118 14.45 -23.47 6.44
N ASP A 119 13.79 -22.53 5.79
CA ASP A 119 14.16 -22.08 4.46
C ASP A 119 15.28 -21.02 4.51
N ALA A 120 16.31 -21.21 3.69
CA ALA A 120 17.44 -20.29 3.57
C ALA A 120 17.01 -18.91 3.05
N LEU A 121 16.00 -18.86 2.19
CA LEU A 121 15.43 -17.61 1.65
C LEU A 121 14.41 -16.98 2.61
N ARG A 122 14.02 -17.71 3.66
CA ARG A 122 13.06 -17.29 4.69
C ARG A 122 11.71 -16.88 4.10
N HIS A 123 11.18 -17.69 3.21
CA HIS A 123 9.84 -17.51 2.67
C HIS A 123 8.79 -17.45 3.78
N VAL A 124 7.71 -16.75 3.47
CA VAL A 124 6.45 -16.86 4.21
C VAL A 124 5.57 -17.87 3.49
N ARG A 125 5.01 -18.79 4.26
CA ARG A 125 4.16 -19.88 3.75
C ARG A 125 2.80 -19.89 4.44
N GLN A 126 1.91 -20.74 3.93
CA GLN A 126 0.62 -21.04 4.54
C GLN A 126 0.64 -22.35 5.31
N GLN A 127 0.02 -22.36 6.48
CA GLN A 127 -0.11 -23.52 7.36
C GLN A 127 -1.53 -23.63 7.94
N GLU A 128 -1.89 -24.79 8.45
CA GLU A 128 -3.15 -24.93 9.18
C GLU A 128 -3.19 -23.94 10.35
N CYS A 129 -4.30 -23.21 10.50
CA CYS A 129 -4.42 -22.20 11.53
C CYS A 129 -4.46 -22.83 12.92
N ASP A 130 -3.36 -22.73 13.65
CA ASP A 130 -3.26 -23.15 15.05
C ASP A 130 -3.42 -21.92 15.98
N ARG A 131 -4.03 -22.12 17.16
CA ARG A 131 -4.27 -21.04 18.13
C ARG A 131 -3.13 -20.90 19.16
N GLY A 132 -2.40 -21.97 19.44
CA GLY A 132 -1.27 -22.02 20.36
C GLY A 132 0.09 -21.87 19.69
N ASP A 133 0.19 -22.13 18.38
CA ASP A 133 1.43 -21.98 17.63
C ASP A 133 1.81 -20.50 17.47
N ARG A 134 2.84 -20.09 18.21
CA ARG A 134 3.38 -18.72 18.19
C ARG A 134 4.15 -18.41 16.91
N GLU A 135 4.53 -19.41 16.10
CA GLU A 135 5.13 -19.15 14.80
C GLU A 135 4.14 -18.47 13.84
N GLN A 136 2.84 -18.68 14.04
CA GLN A 136 1.79 -18.05 13.23
C GLN A 136 1.38 -16.66 13.71
N TRP A 137 2.02 -16.16 14.77
CA TRP A 137 1.71 -14.87 15.36
C TRP A 137 2.58 -13.79 14.76
N TRP A 138 1.95 -12.67 14.42
CA TRP A 138 2.57 -11.56 13.73
C TRP A 138 2.35 -10.27 14.51
N ASN A 139 3.42 -9.54 14.82
CA ASN A 139 3.28 -8.14 15.24
C ASN A 139 2.86 -7.34 14.01
N VAL A 140 1.78 -6.57 14.13
CA VAL A 140 1.26 -5.71 13.06
C VAL A 140 1.28 -4.27 13.55
N ASP A 141 2.42 -3.62 13.33
CA ASP A 141 2.63 -2.23 13.73
C ASP A 141 2.07 -1.30 12.64
N LYS A 142 1.37 -0.26 13.06
CA LYS A 142 0.82 0.76 12.16
C LYS A 142 1.76 1.96 12.16
N ASP A 143 2.57 2.06 11.12
CA ASP A 143 3.54 3.14 10.92
C ASP A 143 3.75 3.43 9.43
N GLU A 144 3.13 4.52 8.95
CA GLU A 144 2.98 4.89 7.54
C GLU A 144 2.41 3.78 6.62
N GLY A 145 1.91 2.71 7.20
CA GLY A 145 1.52 1.44 6.59
C GLY A 145 1.57 0.34 7.66
N LEU A 146 1.37 -0.90 7.25
CA LEU A 146 1.51 -2.07 8.11
C LEU A 146 2.94 -2.60 8.02
N ARG A 147 3.65 -2.57 9.14
CA ARG A 147 4.92 -3.26 9.32
C ARG A 147 4.60 -4.60 10.00
N ILE A 148 4.83 -5.69 9.29
CA ILE A 148 4.42 -7.02 9.73
C ILE A 148 5.68 -7.85 10.03
N SER A 149 5.86 -8.26 11.28
CA SER A 149 7.02 -9.05 11.73
C SER A 149 6.59 -10.29 12.50
N PRO A 150 7.38 -11.40 12.47
CA PRO A 150 7.11 -12.54 13.33
C PRO A 150 7.10 -12.12 14.80
N TYR A 151 6.15 -12.65 15.57
CA TYR A 151 6.00 -12.35 17.00
C TYR A 151 7.30 -12.57 17.79
N ASN A 152 8.01 -13.66 17.49
CA ASN A 152 9.26 -14.06 18.15
C ASN A 152 10.53 -13.46 17.52
N ASN A 153 10.42 -12.65 16.46
CA ASN A 153 11.58 -12.06 15.77
C ASN A 153 11.23 -10.73 15.09
N ALA A 154 11.03 -9.69 15.90
CA ALA A 154 10.70 -8.36 15.41
C ALA A 154 11.83 -7.66 14.64
N HIS A 155 13.05 -8.23 14.60
CA HIS A 155 14.16 -7.70 13.78
C HIS A 155 14.04 -8.05 12.30
N ARG A 156 13.03 -8.83 11.93
CA ARG A 156 12.70 -9.17 10.55
C ARG A 156 11.28 -8.78 10.22
N VAL A 157 11.07 -8.36 8.99
CA VAL A 157 9.76 -7.93 8.50
C VAL A 157 9.44 -8.60 7.17
N MET A 158 8.15 -8.82 6.96
CA MET A 158 7.61 -9.37 5.73
C MET A 158 7.85 -8.39 4.58
N ASN A 159 8.56 -8.84 3.56
CA ASN A 159 9.05 -7.99 2.48
C ASN A 159 8.95 -8.71 1.13
N PRO A 160 8.57 -8.01 0.05
CA PRO A 160 8.76 -8.48 -1.31
C PRO A 160 10.21 -8.90 -1.58
N TYR A 161 10.44 -10.07 -2.15
CA TYR A 161 11.76 -10.43 -2.65
C TYR A 161 12.04 -9.65 -3.96
N GLN A 162 13.10 -8.83 -3.97
CA GLN A 162 13.36 -7.83 -5.04
C GLN A 162 14.51 -8.21 -5.99
N VAL A 163 14.72 -9.49 -6.29
CA VAL A 163 15.72 -9.88 -7.32
C VAL A 163 15.10 -9.98 -8.71
N ALA A 164 15.92 -9.82 -9.74
CA ALA A 164 15.50 -9.85 -11.13
C ALA A 164 15.12 -11.28 -11.59
N TYR A 165 13.81 -11.59 -11.50
CA TYR A 165 13.09 -12.74 -12.08
C TYR A 165 13.36 -14.16 -11.51
N PRO A 166 12.37 -15.09 -11.61
CA PRO A 166 10.93 -14.88 -11.84
C PRO A 166 10.11 -14.88 -10.54
N SER A 167 10.71 -15.25 -9.40
CA SER A 167 9.95 -15.39 -8.16
C SER A 167 9.76 -14.03 -7.50
N ARG A 168 8.50 -13.65 -7.28
CA ARG A 168 8.13 -12.45 -6.53
C ARG A 168 7.65 -12.86 -5.15
N ASP A 169 8.38 -13.82 -4.59
CA ASP A 169 8.00 -14.43 -3.33
C ASP A 169 8.05 -13.40 -2.21
N ILE A 170 7.34 -13.71 -1.13
CA ILE A 170 7.38 -12.89 0.08
C ILE A 170 8.28 -13.58 1.10
N VAL A 171 9.25 -12.83 1.60
CA VAL A 171 10.30 -13.32 2.49
C VAL A 171 10.41 -12.48 3.76
N LEU A 172 11.13 -12.98 4.75
CA LEU A 172 11.52 -12.24 5.95
C LEU A 172 12.91 -11.63 5.80
N ASN A 173 12.94 -10.32 5.56
CA ASN A 173 14.18 -9.55 5.49
C ASN A 173 14.49 -8.84 6.79
N LYS A 174 15.76 -8.44 6.96
CA LYS A 174 16.16 -7.57 8.07
C LYS A 174 15.30 -6.31 8.02
N ASP A 175 14.78 -5.91 9.16
CA ASP A 175 14.12 -4.61 9.27
C ASP A 175 15.15 -3.49 9.09
N VAL A 176 14.94 -2.69 8.05
CA VAL A 176 15.75 -1.52 7.73
C VAL A 176 14.90 -0.25 7.72
N ASP A 177 13.69 -0.35 8.26
CA ASP A 177 12.73 0.74 8.38
C ASP A 177 12.42 1.43 7.04
N SER A 178 12.30 0.64 5.97
CA SER A 178 12.03 1.14 4.63
C SER A 178 10.52 1.13 4.32
N LEU A 179 10.07 2.11 3.52
CA LEU A 179 8.72 2.12 2.94
C LEU A 179 8.45 0.89 2.05
N SER A 180 9.48 0.25 1.51
CA SER A 180 9.33 -1.02 0.78
C SER A 180 8.88 -2.19 1.67
N GLN A 181 9.04 -2.06 2.99
CA GLN A 181 8.63 -3.02 4.01
C GLN A 181 7.24 -2.70 4.59
N ARG A 182 6.52 -1.73 4.00
CA ARG A 182 5.18 -1.33 4.43
C ARG A 182 4.11 -1.88 3.50
N TRP A 183 3.10 -2.49 4.11
CA TRP A 183 1.92 -3.00 3.42
C TRP A 183 0.73 -2.09 3.66
N SER A 184 -0.18 -2.00 2.70
CA SER A 184 -1.48 -1.35 2.85
C SER A 184 -2.55 -2.42 2.90
N ALA A 185 -3.41 -2.39 3.91
CA ALA A 185 -4.62 -3.19 3.93
C ALA A 185 -5.71 -2.42 3.18
N VAL A 186 -5.98 -2.83 1.94
CA VAL A 186 -7.01 -2.23 1.10
C VAL A 186 -8.31 -3.03 1.33
N PRO A 187 -9.40 -2.39 1.80
CA PRO A 187 -10.69 -3.06 1.95
C PRO A 187 -11.14 -3.70 0.65
N ILE A 188 -11.94 -4.76 0.75
CA ILE A 188 -12.57 -5.40 -0.40
C ILE A 188 -13.90 -4.70 -0.66
N ASP A 189 -14.12 -4.29 -1.91
CA ASP A 189 -15.40 -3.73 -2.38
C ASP A 189 -16.46 -4.82 -2.64
#